data_AF-A0A349NG77-F1
#
_entry.id   AF-A0A349NG77-F1
#
_cell.length_a   1.000
_cell.length_b   1.000
_cell.length_c   1.000
_cell.angle_alpha   90.00
_cell.angle_beta   90.00
_cell.angle_gamma   90.00
#
_symmetry.space_group_name_H-M   'P 1'
#
loop_
_entity.id
_entity.type
_entity.pdbx_description
1 polymer ?
#
loop_
_entity_poly.entity_id
_entity_poly.type
_entity_poly.pdbx_seq_one_letter_code
_entity_poly.pdbx_strand_id
1 'polypeptide(L)'
;VNWDQAKEHTLAGLAGDGKYLGYCYLNGEFKFKPNKDNWDNDLECNGEGKIADINGGKNIPDPGAGFYQIHVDLGAGTYNLNKVNSISAVGDFSNWNAKSTDYDFTYNLADSTWDGTITFASDAQVKFCMNHDWSTAWGGTWNNGRVSDLTENKGDNIKVPAGTYDIKITISYEGANKAVFTKR
;
A
#
# COMPACT_ATOMS: atom_id res chain seq x y z
N VAL A 1 -6.44 23.41 10.04
CA VAL A 1 -6.51 22.50 8.88
C VAL A 1 -7.96 22.06 8.73
N ASN A 2 -8.55 22.08 7.53
CA ASN A 2 -9.88 21.50 7.31
C ASN A 2 -9.67 20.00 7.05
N TRP A 3 -10.01 19.15 8.03
CA TRP A 3 -9.78 17.71 7.95
C TRP A 3 -10.88 17.05 7.13
N ASP A 4 -10.50 16.46 6.00
CA ASP A 4 -11.43 15.78 5.10
C ASP A 4 -11.52 14.30 5.48
N GLN A 5 -12.65 13.89 6.06
CA GLN A 5 -12.90 12.50 6.45
C GLN A 5 -12.87 11.52 5.26
N ALA A 6 -13.12 11.99 4.03
CA ALA A 6 -13.02 11.15 2.85
C ALA A 6 -11.57 10.72 2.53
N LYS A 7 -10.58 11.28 3.24
CA LYS A 7 -9.15 10.95 3.13
C LYS A 7 -8.63 10.15 4.32
N GLU A 8 -9.50 9.63 5.18
CA GLU A 8 -9.10 8.70 6.22
C GLU A 8 -8.63 7.38 5.60
N HIS A 9 -7.45 6.91 6.01
CA HIS A 9 -6.90 5.63 5.58
C HIS A 9 -6.75 4.71 6.79
N THR A 10 -7.27 3.49 6.66
CA THR A 10 -7.20 2.48 7.72
C THR A 10 -5.84 1.80 7.71
N LEU A 11 -5.29 1.55 8.90
CA LEU A 11 -4.18 0.64 9.12
C LEU A 11 -4.73 -0.63 9.80
N ALA A 12 -4.18 -1.80 9.46
CA ALA A 12 -4.62 -3.07 10.02
C ALA A 12 -3.66 -3.61 11.08
N GLY A 13 -4.20 -4.01 12.22
CA GLY A 13 -3.47 -4.72 13.28
C GLY A 13 -3.99 -6.14 13.43
N LEU A 14 -3.70 -6.99 12.44
CA LEU A 14 -4.29 -8.34 12.33
C LEU A 14 -3.94 -9.28 13.50
N ALA A 15 -2.80 -9.05 14.17
CA ALA A 15 -2.36 -9.84 15.30
C ALA A 15 -2.96 -9.39 16.65
N GLY A 16 -3.57 -8.21 16.71
CA GLY A 16 -4.10 -7.63 17.95
C GLY A 16 -3.03 -7.28 18.99
N ASP A 17 -1.76 -7.12 18.58
CA ASP A 17 -0.61 -6.85 19.44
C ASP A 17 -0.28 -5.35 19.58
N GLY A 18 -1.19 -4.47 19.12
CA GLY A 18 -0.99 -3.03 19.12
C GLY A 18 -0.08 -2.51 18.00
N LYS A 19 0.30 -3.37 17.04
CA LYS A 19 1.02 -2.97 15.83
C LYS A 19 0.09 -2.92 14.64
N TYR A 20 0.26 -1.89 13.82
CA TYR A 20 -0.58 -1.64 12.67
C TYR A 20 0.26 -1.36 11.44
N LEU A 21 -0.18 -1.87 10.31
CA LEU A 21 0.43 -1.66 9.01
C LEU A 21 -0.64 -1.24 7.99
N GLY A 22 -0.27 -0.29 7.15
CA GLY A 22 -1.05 0.09 5.98
C GLY A 22 -0.30 1.03 5.07
N TYR A 23 -1.00 1.55 4.09
CA TYR A 23 -0.45 2.28 2.97
C TYR A 23 -1.40 3.39 2.56
N CYS A 24 -0.87 4.58 2.31
CA CYS A 24 -1.65 5.68 1.76
C CYS A 24 -0.77 6.76 1.12
N TYR A 25 -1.43 7.65 0.36
CA TYR A 25 -0.79 8.86 -0.13
C TYR A 25 -0.88 9.97 0.92
N LEU A 26 0.27 10.49 1.35
CA LEU A 26 0.37 11.63 2.25
C LEU A 26 0.80 12.88 1.47
N ASN A 27 0.23 14.03 1.82
CA ASN A 27 0.56 15.33 1.24
C ASN A 27 0.12 16.44 2.20
N GLY A 28 0.89 16.64 3.26
CA GLY A 28 0.54 17.52 4.37
C GLY A 28 0.69 16.83 5.73
N GLU A 29 0.48 17.62 6.78
CA GLU A 29 0.43 17.13 8.16
C GLU A 29 -0.70 16.12 8.36
N PHE A 30 -0.51 15.18 9.29
CA PHE A 30 -1.48 14.13 9.59
C PHE A 30 -1.52 13.79 11.09
N LYS A 31 -2.46 12.95 11.49
CA LYS A 31 -2.58 12.37 12.83
C LYS A 31 -3.00 10.90 12.73
N PHE A 32 -2.79 10.13 13.79
CA PHE A 32 -3.41 8.81 13.93
C PHE A 32 -4.63 8.90 14.84
N LYS A 33 -5.72 8.24 14.46
CA LYS A 33 -6.99 8.27 15.18
C LYS A 33 -7.43 6.84 15.50
N PRO A 34 -7.29 6.37 16.76
CA PRO A 34 -7.71 5.03 17.14
C PRO A 34 -9.23 4.82 17.03
N ASN A 35 -10.01 5.88 17.22
CA ASN A 35 -11.47 5.87 17.04
C ASN A 35 -11.80 6.30 15.61
N LYS A 36 -12.74 5.63 14.92
CA LYS A 36 -13.11 6.00 13.54
C LYS A 36 -13.99 7.26 13.49
N ASP A 37 -14.91 7.41 14.44
CA ASP A 37 -16.02 8.36 14.30
C ASP A 37 -15.74 9.73 14.94
N ASN A 38 -14.71 9.84 15.78
CA ASN A 38 -14.37 11.07 16.50
C ASN A 38 -12.86 11.17 16.77
N TRP A 39 -12.40 12.32 17.30
CA TRP A 39 -10.99 12.59 17.60
C TRP A 39 -10.56 12.17 19.01
N ASP A 40 -11.39 11.39 19.71
CA ASP A 40 -11.05 11.01 21.09
C ASP A 40 -9.80 10.12 21.08
N ASN A 41 -8.85 10.44 21.94
CA ASN A 41 -7.55 9.75 22.08
C ASN A 41 -6.78 9.67 20.75
N ASP A 42 -6.86 10.71 19.91
CA ASP A 42 -5.96 10.82 18.77
C ASP A 42 -4.49 10.91 19.24
N LEU A 43 -3.57 10.55 18.36
CA LEU A 43 -2.15 10.50 18.69
C LEU A 43 -1.41 11.63 17.97
N GLU A 44 -0.74 12.45 18.77
CA GLU A 44 0.04 13.61 18.36
C GLU A 44 1.52 13.31 18.17
N CYS A 45 2.20 14.25 17.51
CA CYS A 45 3.65 14.23 17.40
C CYS A 45 4.31 14.40 18.77
N ASN A 46 5.14 13.42 19.14
CA ASN A 46 5.97 13.43 20.34
C ASN A 46 7.47 13.38 20.00
N GLY A 47 7.84 13.97 18.86
CA GLY A 47 9.17 13.90 18.26
C GLY A 47 9.19 13.04 16.99
N GLU A 48 10.33 13.04 16.31
CA GLU A 48 10.51 12.28 15.06
C GLU A 48 10.24 10.79 15.28
N GLY A 49 9.30 10.23 14.50
CA GLY A 49 8.89 8.82 14.60
C GLY A 49 8.19 8.44 15.91
N LYS A 50 7.79 9.42 16.74
CA LYS A 50 7.15 9.20 18.04
C LYS A 50 5.76 9.80 18.11
N ILE A 51 4.87 9.06 18.74
CA ILE A 51 3.46 9.42 18.93
C ILE A 51 3.03 9.18 20.37
N ALA A 52 2.13 10.01 20.86
CA ALA A 52 1.48 9.86 22.15
C ALA A 52 0.14 10.61 22.15
N ASP A 53 -0.78 10.21 23.03
CA ASP A 53 -1.98 11.00 23.34
C ASP A 53 -1.55 12.22 24.18
N ILE A 54 -1.50 13.37 23.53
CA ILE A 54 -1.12 14.66 24.08
C ILE A 54 -2.25 15.62 23.75
N ASN A 55 -3.17 15.81 24.68
CA ASN A 55 -4.31 16.71 24.51
C ASN A 55 -3.90 18.09 23.94
N GLY A 56 -4.35 18.37 22.72
CA GLY A 56 -4.06 19.62 22.00
C GLY A 56 -2.63 19.74 21.46
N GLY A 57 -1.90 18.63 21.39
CA GLY A 57 -0.54 18.56 20.86
C GLY A 57 -0.48 18.76 19.35
N LYS A 58 0.74 18.77 18.83
CA LYS A 58 1.00 19.08 17.41
C LYS A 58 0.63 17.90 16.51
N ASN A 59 0.19 18.22 15.29
CA ASN A 59 0.09 17.22 14.23
C ASN A 59 1.46 16.62 13.92
N ILE A 60 1.45 15.45 13.29
CA ILE A 60 2.65 14.87 12.69
C ILE A 60 3.02 15.72 11.46
N PRO A 61 4.28 16.21 11.37
CA PRO A 61 4.70 17.05 10.26
C PRO A 61 4.55 16.36 8.91
N ASP A 62 4.34 17.16 7.86
CA ASP A 62 4.29 16.68 6.47
C ASP A 62 5.60 15.96 6.10
N PRO A 63 5.56 14.65 5.75
CA PRO A 63 6.75 13.93 5.28
C PRO A 63 7.09 14.26 3.82
N GLY A 64 6.29 15.09 3.17
CA GLY A 64 6.33 15.41 1.75
C GLY A 64 5.42 14.50 0.94
N ALA A 65 4.89 15.04 -0.16
CA ALA A 65 3.98 14.34 -1.05
C ALA A 65 4.52 12.97 -1.51
N GLY A 66 3.72 11.91 -1.34
CA GLY A 66 4.06 10.57 -1.80
C GLY A 66 3.17 9.47 -1.25
N PHE A 67 3.29 8.27 -1.82
CA PHE A 67 2.70 7.05 -1.26
C PHE A 67 3.65 6.44 -0.25
N TYR A 68 3.15 6.07 0.93
CA TYR A 68 3.95 5.56 2.05
C TYR A 68 3.37 4.26 2.57
N GLN A 69 4.26 3.33 2.91
CA GLN A 69 4.00 2.26 3.87
C GLN A 69 4.15 2.86 5.27
N ILE A 70 3.19 2.58 6.14
CA ILE A 70 3.09 3.17 7.47
C ILE A 70 3.02 2.06 8.50
N HIS A 71 4.00 2.03 9.39
CA HIS A 71 4.02 1.16 10.57
C HIS A 71 3.71 2.00 11.80
N VAL A 72 2.84 1.49 12.67
CA VAL A 72 2.54 2.06 13.98
C VAL A 72 2.74 0.98 15.03
N ASP A 73 3.42 1.30 16.13
CA ASP A 73 3.54 0.47 17.32
C ASP A 73 3.04 1.28 18.52
N LEU A 74 1.83 0.96 19.00
CA LEU A 74 1.20 1.65 20.11
C LEU A 74 1.87 1.34 21.45
N GLY A 75 2.48 0.15 21.60
CA GLY A 75 3.19 -0.22 22.82
C GLY A 75 4.49 0.55 22.99
N ALA A 76 5.19 0.80 21.88
CA ALA A 76 6.41 1.62 21.84
C ALA A 76 6.13 3.13 21.73
N GLY A 77 4.93 3.54 21.32
CA GLY A 77 4.60 4.94 21.04
C GLY A 77 5.35 5.47 19.82
N THR A 78 5.47 4.65 18.77
CA THR A 78 6.27 4.98 17.59
C THR A 78 5.52 4.76 16.29
N TYR A 79 5.94 5.49 15.24
CA TYR A 79 5.54 5.23 13.87
C TYR A 79 6.75 5.33 12.93
N ASN A 80 6.68 4.64 11.80
CA ASN A 80 7.67 4.72 10.74
C ASN A 80 6.98 4.87 9.38
N LEU A 81 7.56 5.72 8.52
CA LEU A 81 7.09 5.97 7.17
C LEU A 81 8.16 5.51 6.19
N ASN A 82 7.83 4.53 5.35
CA ASN A 82 8.68 4.11 4.25
C ASN A 82 8.05 4.56 2.93
N LYS A 83 8.75 5.42 2.18
CA LYS A 83 8.24 5.89 0.90
C LYS A 83 8.21 4.75 -0.11
N VAL A 84 7.08 4.61 -0.79
CA VAL A 84 6.89 3.70 -1.92
C VAL A 84 7.20 4.47 -3.20
N ASN A 85 8.40 4.26 -3.73
CA ASN A 85 8.90 4.88 -4.95
C ASN A 85 8.45 4.13 -6.20
N SER A 86 8.24 2.81 -6.11
CA SER A 86 7.73 2.00 -7.21
C SER A 86 6.89 0.82 -6.72
N ILE A 87 5.94 0.43 -7.56
CA ILE A 87 5.36 -0.91 -7.58
C ILE A 87 5.61 -1.46 -8.99
N SER A 88 6.10 -2.69 -9.08
CA SER A 88 6.48 -3.31 -10.35
C SER A 88 5.91 -4.71 -10.45
N ALA A 89 5.46 -5.12 -11.64
CA ALA A 89 5.13 -6.52 -11.88
C ALA A 89 6.40 -7.31 -12.16
N VAL A 90 6.55 -8.45 -11.50
CA VAL A 90 7.69 -9.34 -11.62
C VAL A 90 7.19 -10.76 -11.80
N GLY A 91 7.73 -11.48 -12.78
CA GLY A 91 7.20 -12.80 -13.12
C GLY A 91 8.00 -13.47 -14.23
N ASP A 92 7.38 -14.46 -14.87
CA ASP A 92 8.04 -15.25 -15.93
C ASP A 92 8.57 -14.36 -17.08
N PHE A 93 7.79 -13.34 -17.45
CA PHE A 93 8.11 -12.37 -18.51
C PHE A 93 9.32 -11.46 -18.18
N SER A 94 9.66 -11.30 -16.90
CA SER A 94 10.84 -10.56 -16.44
C SER A 94 11.94 -11.46 -15.89
N ASN A 95 11.85 -12.78 -16.08
CA ASN A 95 12.73 -13.79 -15.47
C ASN A 95 12.85 -13.63 -13.95
N TRP A 96 11.76 -13.24 -13.28
CA TRP A 96 11.72 -12.99 -11.83
C TRP A 96 12.73 -11.93 -11.34
N ASN A 97 13.18 -11.04 -12.22
CA ASN A 97 14.09 -9.96 -11.87
C ASN A 97 13.34 -8.78 -11.25
N ALA A 98 13.34 -8.69 -9.92
CA ALA A 98 12.72 -7.57 -9.19
C ALA A 98 13.39 -6.22 -9.44
N LYS A 99 14.62 -6.18 -10.00
CA LYS A 99 15.31 -4.93 -10.35
C LYS A 99 14.94 -4.39 -11.73
N SER A 100 14.15 -5.11 -12.53
CA SER A 100 13.66 -4.58 -13.80
C SER A 100 12.67 -3.44 -13.55
N THR A 101 12.80 -2.38 -14.35
CA THR A 101 11.90 -1.22 -14.37
C THR A 101 10.92 -1.25 -15.55
N ASP A 102 10.99 -2.29 -16.39
CA ASP A 102 10.21 -2.37 -17.64
C ASP A 102 8.70 -2.52 -17.38
N TYR A 103 8.33 -2.86 -16.15
CA TYR A 103 6.98 -3.19 -15.72
C TYR A 103 6.56 -2.39 -14.47
N ASP A 104 7.10 -1.18 -14.35
CA ASP A 104 6.75 -0.23 -13.29
C ASP A 104 5.36 0.36 -13.52
N PHE A 105 4.64 0.53 -12.43
CA PHE A 105 3.34 1.17 -12.39
C PHE A 105 3.49 2.64 -11.98
N THR A 106 2.54 3.47 -12.42
CA THR A 106 2.46 4.88 -12.02
C THR A 106 1.30 5.05 -11.05
N TYR A 107 1.53 5.73 -9.92
CA TYR A 107 0.46 6.04 -8.98
C TYR A 107 -0.49 7.10 -9.54
N ASN A 108 -1.78 6.79 -9.57
CA ASN A 108 -2.86 7.64 -9.99
C ASN A 108 -3.63 8.16 -8.76
N LEU A 109 -3.53 9.47 -8.52
CA LEU A 109 -4.17 10.13 -7.39
C LEU A 109 -5.70 10.19 -7.50
N ALA A 110 -6.25 10.16 -8.71
CA ALA A 110 -7.67 10.39 -8.93
C ALA A 110 -8.54 9.23 -8.41
N ASP A 111 -8.02 8.00 -8.48
CA ASP A 111 -8.70 6.79 -8.04
C ASP A 111 -7.86 5.94 -7.06
N SER A 112 -6.72 6.45 -6.60
CA SER A 112 -5.84 5.81 -5.60
C SER A 112 -5.37 4.42 -6.02
N THR A 113 -4.95 4.27 -7.28
CA THR A 113 -4.41 3.03 -7.82
C THR A 113 -3.03 3.21 -8.43
N TRP A 114 -2.26 2.12 -8.45
CA TRP A 114 -1.07 2.02 -9.29
C TRP A 114 -1.47 1.42 -10.64
N ASP A 115 -1.23 2.17 -11.70
CA ASP A 115 -1.75 1.88 -13.04
C ASP A 115 -0.60 1.54 -14.00
N GLY A 116 -0.81 0.54 -14.85
CA GLY A 116 0.16 0.10 -15.84
C GLY A 116 -0.47 -0.79 -16.91
N THR A 117 0.23 -0.97 -18.04
CA THR A 117 -0.19 -1.88 -19.11
C THR A 117 0.90 -2.93 -19.32
N ILE A 118 0.53 -4.21 -19.34
CA ILE A 118 1.46 -5.31 -19.56
C ILE A 118 0.93 -6.24 -20.64
N THR A 119 1.84 -6.69 -21.52
CA THR A 119 1.56 -7.76 -22.49
C THR A 119 2.27 -9.03 -22.04
N PHE A 120 1.48 -10.07 -21.73
CA PHE A 120 1.96 -11.42 -21.47
C PHE A 120 1.90 -12.22 -22.77
N ALA A 121 3.06 -12.58 -23.33
CA ALA A 121 3.16 -13.31 -24.61
C ALA A 121 2.63 -14.76 -24.51
N SER A 122 2.60 -15.30 -23.30
CA SER A 122 2.07 -16.60 -22.92
C SER A 122 1.40 -16.49 -21.55
N ASP A 123 0.69 -17.53 -21.12
CA ASP A 123 0.28 -17.65 -19.71
C ASP A 123 1.51 -17.48 -18.82
N ALA A 124 1.38 -16.65 -17.79
CA ALA A 124 2.49 -16.21 -16.95
C ALA A 124 2.10 -16.17 -15.49
N GLN A 125 3.07 -16.41 -14.63
CA GLN A 125 3.00 -16.13 -13.20
C GLN A 125 3.52 -14.74 -12.89
N VAL A 126 2.85 -14.03 -12.00
CA VAL A 126 3.13 -12.62 -11.66
C VAL A 126 3.04 -12.39 -10.15
N LYS A 127 3.94 -11.56 -9.62
CA LYS A 127 3.81 -10.88 -8.32
C LYS A 127 4.03 -9.38 -8.53
N PHE A 128 3.60 -8.58 -7.56
CA PHE A 128 3.91 -7.15 -7.53
C PHE A 128 4.92 -6.88 -6.41
N CYS A 129 6.04 -6.21 -6.69
CA CYS A 129 7.05 -5.90 -5.68
C CYS A 129 7.12 -4.40 -5.41
N MET A 130 7.33 -4.04 -4.15
CA MET A 130 7.59 -2.67 -3.73
C MET A 130 9.05 -2.32 -3.97
N ASN A 131 9.33 -1.11 -4.48
CA ASN A 131 10.68 -0.53 -4.54
C ASN A 131 11.74 -1.44 -5.18
N HIS A 132 11.33 -2.20 -6.21
CA HIS A 132 12.20 -3.16 -6.90
C HIS A 132 12.86 -4.18 -5.96
N ASP A 133 12.16 -4.58 -4.90
CA ASP A 133 12.68 -5.43 -3.84
C ASP A 133 11.67 -6.48 -3.38
N TRP A 134 12.15 -7.69 -3.06
CA TRP A 134 11.31 -8.80 -2.64
C TRP A 134 10.86 -8.74 -1.17
N SER A 135 11.42 -7.84 -0.36
CA SER A 135 11.06 -7.68 1.06
C SER A 135 9.59 -7.38 1.28
N THR A 136 8.95 -6.64 0.37
CA THR A 136 7.50 -6.44 0.34
C THR A 136 7.01 -6.74 -1.07
N ALA A 137 6.30 -7.86 -1.21
CA ALA A 137 5.76 -8.28 -2.49
C ALA A 137 4.40 -8.95 -2.34
N TRP A 138 3.46 -8.51 -3.15
CA TRP A 138 2.10 -9.00 -3.16
C TRP A 138 1.90 -10.11 -4.18
N GLY A 139 1.17 -11.14 -3.75
CA GLY A 139 0.64 -12.21 -4.60
C GLY A 139 -0.82 -12.45 -4.27
N GLY A 140 -1.48 -13.37 -4.97
CA GLY A 140 -2.88 -13.68 -4.76
C GLY A 140 -3.45 -14.59 -5.86
N THR A 141 -4.76 -14.73 -5.86
CA THR A 141 -5.48 -15.64 -6.76
C THR A 141 -6.12 -14.88 -7.91
N TRP A 142 -5.78 -15.26 -9.13
CA TRP A 142 -6.49 -14.79 -10.31
C TRP A 142 -7.89 -15.37 -10.38
N ASN A 143 -8.89 -14.50 -10.49
CA ASN A 143 -10.27 -14.84 -10.74
C ASN A 143 -10.84 -13.95 -11.86
N ASN A 144 -10.67 -14.38 -13.10
CA ASN A 144 -11.24 -13.76 -14.30
C ASN A 144 -11.00 -12.23 -14.38
N GLY A 145 -9.73 -11.81 -14.32
CA GLY A 145 -9.34 -10.40 -14.39
C GLY A 145 -9.33 -9.69 -13.04
N ARG A 146 -9.58 -10.38 -11.93
CA ARG A 146 -9.59 -9.79 -10.58
C ARG A 146 -8.75 -10.62 -9.63
N VAL A 147 -8.03 -9.93 -8.76
CA VAL A 147 -7.31 -10.52 -7.61
C VAL A 147 -7.81 -9.76 -6.38
N SER A 148 -8.79 -10.33 -5.69
CA SER A 148 -9.44 -9.71 -4.52
C SER A 148 -8.78 -10.06 -3.19
N ASP A 149 -7.88 -11.05 -3.21
CA ASP A 149 -7.14 -11.60 -2.07
C ASP A 149 -5.65 -11.23 -2.16
N LEU A 150 -5.33 -10.08 -2.78
CA LEU A 150 -3.95 -9.64 -2.94
C LEU A 150 -3.32 -9.44 -1.54
N THR A 151 -2.16 -10.03 -1.28
CA THR A 151 -1.56 -10.05 0.06
C THR A 151 -0.04 -10.06 0.02
N GLU A 152 0.60 -9.32 0.92
CA GLU A 152 2.05 -9.38 1.16
C GLU A 152 2.46 -10.51 2.11
N ASN A 153 1.49 -11.20 2.72
CA ASN A 153 1.72 -12.29 3.64
C ASN A 153 1.93 -13.62 2.91
N LYS A 154 2.99 -13.68 2.10
CA LYS A 154 3.35 -14.86 1.30
C LYS A 154 2.26 -15.26 0.29
N GLY A 155 1.61 -14.26 -0.33
CA GLY A 155 0.66 -14.50 -1.41
C GLY A 155 1.28 -15.30 -2.56
N ASP A 156 0.48 -16.22 -3.11
CA ASP A 156 0.84 -17.07 -4.24
C ASP A 156 1.12 -16.24 -5.50
N ASN A 157 1.87 -16.83 -6.43
CA ASN A 157 2.04 -16.25 -7.75
C ASN A 157 0.69 -16.18 -8.48
N ILE A 158 0.34 -14.99 -8.96
CA ILE A 158 -0.90 -14.76 -9.72
C ILE A 158 -0.73 -15.37 -11.10
N LYS A 159 -1.58 -16.34 -11.46
CA LYS A 159 -1.55 -17.00 -12.77
C LYS A 159 -2.41 -16.22 -13.77
N VAL A 160 -1.78 -15.49 -14.67
CA VAL A 160 -2.43 -14.60 -15.64
C VAL A 160 -2.37 -15.24 -17.04
N PRO A 161 -3.50 -15.42 -17.75
CA PRO A 161 -3.50 -15.91 -19.12
C PRO A 161 -2.84 -14.92 -20.11
N ALA A 162 -2.33 -15.44 -21.22
CA ALA A 162 -1.76 -14.61 -22.30
C ALA A 162 -2.70 -13.48 -22.76
N GLY A 163 -2.10 -12.33 -23.07
CA GLY A 163 -2.81 -11.15 -23.56
C GLY A 163 -2.22 -9.84 -23.05
N THR A 164 -2.77 -8.74 -23.54
CA THR A 164 -2.47 -7.39 -23.07
C THR A 164 -3.54 -6.94 -22.10
N TYR A 165 -3.13 -6.41 -20.95
CA TYR A 165 -4.04 -5.97 -19.90
C TYR A 165 -3.67 -4.56 -19.43
N ASP A 166 -4.69 -3.74 -19.21
CA ASP A 166 -4.60 -2.57 -18.34
C ASP A 166 -4.81 -3.04 -16.90
N ILE A 167 -3.84 -2.78 -16.05
CA ILE A 167 -3.76 -3.30 -14.70
C ILE A 167 -3.84 -2.12 -13.73
N LYS A 168 -4.76 -2.23 -12.76
CA LYS A 168 -4.90 -1.30 -11.64
C LYS A 168 -4.71 -2.04 -10.34
N ILE A 169 -3.82 -1.54 -9.49
CA ILE A 169 -3.52 -2.12 -8.18
C ILE A 169 -3.94 -1.13 -7.10
N THR A 170 -4.82 -1.57 -6.20
CA THR A 170 -5.13 -0.86 -4.96
C THR A 170 -4.31 -1.48 -3.84
N ILE A 171 -3.44 -0.71 -3.21
CA ILE A 171 -2.73 -1.09 -1.98
C ILE A 171 -3.25 -0.19 -0.85
N SER A 172 -3.66 -0.78 0.26
CA SER A 172 -4.20 -0.06 1.41
C SER A 172 -3.78 -0.72 2.72
N TYR A 173 -4.30 -1.89 3.06
CA TYR A 173 -3.86 -2.68 4.21
C TYR A 173 -4.20 -4.15 3.93
N GLU A 174 -3.62 -5.05 4.70
CA GLU A 174 -3.86 -6.48 4.51
C GLU A 174 -5.34 -6.85 4.66
N GLY A 175 -5.91 -7.48 3.64
CA GLY A 175 -7.35 -7.74 3.51
C GLY A 175 -8.13 -6.72 2.68
N ALA A 176 -7.52 -5.59 2.29
CA ALA A 176 -8.12 -4.57 1.41
C ALA A 176 -7.31 -4.29 0.13
N ASN A 177 -6.13 -4.91 -0.01
CA ASN A 177 -5.34 -4.88 -1.24
C ASN A 177 -6.06 -5.66 -2.36
N LYS A 178 -5.96 -5.19 -3.60
CA LYS A 178 -6.55 -5.87 -4.77
C LYS A 178 -5.89 -5.44 -6.07
N ALA A 179 -6.01 -6.26 -7.11
CA ALA A 179 -5.67 -5.90 -8.47
C ALA A 179 -6.80 -6.22 -9.45
N VAL A 180 -6.93 -5.40 -10.49
CA VAL A 180 -7.88 -5.60 -11.60
C VAL A 180 -7.10 -5.55 -12.91
N PHE A 181 -7.32 -6.53 -13.76
CA PHE A 181 -6.72 -6.69 -15.07
C PHE A 181 -7.84 -6.63 -16.11
N THR A 182 -7.86 -5.53 -16.86
CA THR A 182 -8.82 -5.31 -17.94
C THR A 182 -8.15 -5.70 -19.23
N LYS A 183 -8.62 -6.79 -19.86
CA LYS A 183 -8.07 -7.25 -21.13
C LYS A 183 -8.36 -6.21 -22.22
N ARG A 184 -7.34 -5.91 -23.04
CA ARG A 184 -7.49 -5.11 -24.25
C ARG A 184 -7.94 -5.95 -25.45
#